data_AF-A0A2M7TMD7-F1
#
_entry.id   AF-A0A2M7TMD7-F1
#
_cell.length_a   1.000
_cell.length_b   1.000
_cell.length_c   1.000
_cell.angle_alpha   90.00
_cell.angle_beta   90.00
_cell.angle_gamma   90.00
#
_symmetry.space_group_name_H-M   'P 1'
#
loop_
_entity.id
_entity.type
_entity.pdbx_description
1 polymer ?
#
loop_
_entity_poly.entity_id
_entity_poly.type
_entity_poly.pdbx_seq_one_letter_code
_entity_poly.pdbx_strand_id
1 'polypeptide(L)' 'MKPAINKEVKEEVLAKVKAGEAAASVAQKFGISVKTIYGWLRWFLASQPPGLEESQGWGFDSLQRHKT' A
#
# COMPACT_ATOMS: atom_id res chain seq x y z
N MET A 1 -14.87 -10.24 14.97
CA MET A 1 -14.37 -10.95 13.78
C MET A 1 -13.60 -9.95 12.92
N LYS A 2 -12.38 -10.25 12.48
CA LYS A 2 -11.70 -9.41 11.46
C LYS A 2 -12.36 -9.71 10.11
N PRO A 3 -12.87 -8.72 9.37
CA PRO A 3 -13.40 -8.99 8.03
C PRO A 3 -12.28 -9.57 7.17
N ALA A 4 -12.53 -10.72 6.54
CA ALA A 4 -11.65 -11.26 5.54
C ALA A 4 -11.74 -10.35 4.31
N ILE A 5 -10.72 -9.51 4.10
CA ILE A 5 -10.62 -8.67 2.91
C ILE A 5 -10.41 -9.61 1.71
N ASN A 6 -11.22 -9.46 0.67
CA ASN A 6 -11.04 -10.21 -0.58
C ASN A 6 -9.67 -9.89 -1.21
N LYS A 7 -9.01 -10.90 -1.78
CA LYS A 7 -7.70 -10.76 -2.43
C LYS A 7 -7.72 -9.70 -3.54
N GLU A 8 -8.82 -9.62 -4.29
CA GLU A 8 -9.00 -8.63 -5.36
C GLU A 8 -8.91 -7.19 -4.82
N VAL A 9 -9.56 -6.92 -3.69
CA VAL A 9 -9.52 -5.61 -3.03
C VAL A 9 -8.11 -5.27 -2.57
N LYS A 10 -7.38 -6.26 -2.04
CA LYS A 10 -5.98 -6.06 -1.62
C LYS A 10 -5.09 -5.68 -2.80
N GLU A 11 -5.25 -6.34 -3.95
CA GLU A 11 -4.46 -6.07 -5.15
C GLU A 11 -4.79 -4.70 -5.74
N GLU A 12 -6.07 -4.31 -5.80
CA GLU A 12 -6.49 -2.99 -6.27
C GLU A 12 -5.97 -1.87 -5.36
N VAL A 13 -6.10 -2.03 -4.04
CA VAL A 13 -5.58 -1.07 -3.05
C VAL A 13 -4.09 -0.88 -3.21
N LEU A 14 -3.33 -1.97 -3.36
CA LEU A 14 -1.90 -1.88 -3.60
C LEU A 14 -1.63 -1.14 -4.91
N ALA A 15 -2.23 -1.54 -6.03
CA ALA A 15 -2.03 -0.90 -7.33
C ALA A 15 -2.27 0.62 -7.30
N LYS A 16 -3.30 1.08 -6.59
CA LYS A 16 -3.60 2.51 -6.41
C LYS A 16 -2.52 3.26 -5.64
N VAL A 17 -2.03 2.67 -4.54
CA VAL A 17 -0.94 3.25 -3.75
C VAL A 17 0.37 3.28 -4.56
N LYS A 18 0.62 2.25 -5.38
CA LYS A 18 1.77 2.22 -6.30
C LYS A 18 1.72 3.31 -7.37
N ALA A 19 0.51 3.64 -7.84
CA ALA A 19 0.28 4.73 -8.77
C ALA A 19 0.46 6.14 -8.14
N GLY A 20 0.78 6.21 -6.84
CA GLY A 20 0.99 7.47 -6.11
C GLY A 20 -0.26 8.01 -5.43
N GLU A 21 -1.38 7.27 -5.43
CA GLU A 21 -2.59 7.66 -4.70
C GLU A 21 -2.33 7.53 -3.19
N ALA A 22 -2.74 8.55 -2.41
CA ALA A 22 -2.47 8.57 -0.98
C ALA A 22 -3.14 7.39 -0.26
N ALA A 23 -2.37 6.63 0.53
CA ALA A 23 -2.89 5.49 1.29
C ALA A 23 -4.06 5.85 2.22
N ALA A 24 -4.13 7.11 2.68
CA ALA A 24 -5.25 7.65 3.46
C ALA A 24 -6.54 7.76 2.63
N SER A 25 -6.46 8.28 1.41
CA SER A 25 -7.60 8.39 0.50
C SER A 25 -8.08 7.00 0.07
N VAL A 26 -7.16 6.10 -0.24
CA VAL A 26 -7.47 4.70 -0.57
C VAL A 26 -8.10 3.99 0.63
N ALA A 27 -7.55 4.15 1.83
CA ALA A 27 -8.13 3.62 3.06
C ALA A 27 -9.59 4.05 3.25
N GLN A 28 -9.88 5.35 3.07
CA GLN A 28 -11.24 5.87 3.21
C GLN A 28 -12.18 5.29 2.15
N LYS A 29 -11.74 5.23 0.89
CA LYS A 29 -12.55 4.71 -0.23
C LYS A 29 -12.94 3.25 -0.07
N PHE A 30 -12.04 2.43 0.46
CA PHE A 30 -12.27 0.99 0.61
C PHE A 30 -12.71 0.59 2.04
N GLY A 31 -12.81 1.55 2.98
CA GLY A 31 -13.14 1.26 4.38
C GLY A 31 -12.07 0.45 5.12
N ILE A 32 -10.81 0.57 4.70
CA ILE A 32 -9.68 -0.20 5.22
C ILE A 32 -8.82 0.72 6.08
N SER A 33 -8.29 0.22 7.19
CA SER A 33 -7.36 1.03 7.98
C SER A 33 -6.06 1.27 7.22
N VAL A 34 -5.55 2.51 7.26
CA VAL A 34 -4.25 2.87 6.67
C VAL A 34 -3.13 1.95 7.18
N LYS A 35 -3.19 1.55 8.45
CA LYS A 35 -2.25 0.60 9.06
C LYS A 35 -2.26 -0.77 8.37
N THR A 36 -3.44 -1.26 7.97
CA THR A 36 -3.59 -2.50 7.21
C THR A 36 -2.91 -2.40 5.86
N ILE A 37 -3.10 -1.27 5.16
CA ILE A 37 -2.49 -1.01 3.85
C ILE A 37 -0.97 -1.01 3.95
N TYR A 38 -0.39 -0.26 4.90
CA TYR A 38 1.06 -0.28 5.12
C TYR A 38 1.58 -1.66 5.53
N GLY A 39 0.80 -2.42 6.31
CA GLY A 39 1.11 -3.81 6.61
C GLY A 39 1.27 -4.64 5.33
N TRP A 40 0.31 -4.55 4.40
CA TRP A 40 0.40 -5.24 3.12
C TRP A 40 1.56 -4.78 2.26
N LEU A 41 1.83 -3.47 2.20
CA LEU A 41 2.99 -2.95 1.48
C LEU A 41 4.30 -3.50 2.04
N ARG A 42 4.44 -3.55 3.37
CA ARG A 42 5.64 -4.09 4.01
C ARG A 42 5.90 -5.54 3.63
N TRP A 43 4.85 -6.37 3.69
CA TRP A 43 4.96 -7.78 3.27
C TRP A 43 5.23 -7.92 1.78
N PHE A 44 4.61 -7.07 0.94
CA PHE A 44 4.86 -7.07 -0.49
C PHE A 44 6.32 -6.73 -0.80
N LEU A 45 6.87 -5.67 -0.20
CA LEU A 45 8.25 -5.25 -0.40
C LEU A 45 9.26 -6.28 0.13
N ALA A 46 8.97 -6.92 1.27
CA ALA A 46 9.82 -7.98 1.81
C ALA A 46 9.88 -9.23 0.90
N SER A 47 8.88 -9.45 0.06
CA SER A 47 8.88 -10.52 -0.95
C SER A 47 9.57 -10.13 -2.26
N GLN A 48 9.85 -8.85 -2.49
CA GLN A 48 10.54 -8.37 -3.69
C GLN A 48 12.07 -8.39 -3.47
N PRO A 49 12.87 -8.54 -4.53
CA PRO A 49 14.32 -8.42 -4.40
C PRO A 49 14.71 -7.03 -3.88
N PRO A 50 15.72 -6.94 -2.99
CA PRO A 50 16.21 -5.66 -2.49
C PRO A 50 16.66 -4.76 -3.65
N GLY A 51 16.30 -3.47 -3.59
CA GLY A 51 16.63 -2.47 -4.63
C GLY A 51 15.57 -2.26 -5.72
N LEU A 52 14.45 -3.01 -5.69
CA LEU A 52 13.36 -2.82 -6.66
C LEU A 52 12.63 -1.46 -6.49
N GLU A 53 12.66 -0.88 -5.27
CA GLU A 53 12.10 0.44 -4.98
C GLU A 53 12.76 1.57 -5.78
N GLU A 54 14.09 1.51 -5.95
CA GLU A 54 14.86 2.53 -6.68
C GLU A 54 14.58 2.50 -8.19
N SER A 55 14.30 1.31 -8.73
CA SER A 55 14.11 1.13 -10.18
C SER A 55 12.76 1.63 -10.69
N GLN A 56 11.73 1.75 -9.85
CA GLN A 56 10.42 2.29 -10.30
C GLN A 56 9.99 3.60 -9.61
N GLY A 57 10.90 4.28 -8.91
CA GLY A 57 10.65 5.64 -8.40
C GLY A 57 9.62 5.74 -7.26
N TRP A 58 9.38 4.65 -6.54
CA TRP A 58 8.39 4.51 -5.49
C TRP A 58 9.06 3.85 -4.28
N GLY A 59 9.29 4.63 -3.22
CA GLY A 59 9.87 4.15 -1.97
C GLY A 59 8.84 4.17 -0.83
N PHE A 60 8.91 3.20 0.07
CA PHE A 60 8.06 3.11 1.26
C PHE A 60 8.03 4.43 2.05
N ASP A 61 9.19 5.08 2.20
CA ASP A 61 9.31 6.38 2.86
C ASP A 61 8.67 7.53 2.07
N SER A 62 8.64 7.48 0.73
CA SER A 62 7.91 8.46 -0.09
C SER A 62 6.41 8.28 0.03
N LEU A 63 5.92 7.03 0.11
CA LEU A 63 4.50 6.74 0.31
C LEU A 63 4.00 7.21 1.69
N GLN A 64 4.87 7.22 2.69
CA GLN A 64 4.56 7.71 4.04
C GLN A 64 4.65 9.24 4.16
N ARG A 65 5.34 9.93 3.24
CA ARG A 65 5.62 11.38 3.33
C ARG A 65 4.44 12.28 2.95
N HIS A 66 3.45 11.79 2.20
CA HIS A 66 2.23 12.55 1.88
C HIS A 66 1.20 12.53 3.03
N LYS A 67 1.65 12.85 4.25
CA LYS A 67 0.84 12.80 5.48
C LYS A 67 0.25 14.15 5.90
N THR A 68 0.24 15.12 4.99
CA THR A 68 -0.31 16.47 5.23
C THR A 68 -1.57 16.67 4.44
#